data_AF-A0A413KB40-F1
#
_entry.id   AF-A0A413KB40-F1
#
_cell.length_a   1.000
_cell.length_b   1.000
_cell.length_c   1.000
_cell.angle_alpha   90.00
_cell.angle_beta   90.00
_cell.angle_gamma   90.00
#
_symmetry.space_group_name_H-M   'P 1'
#
loop_
_entity.id
_entity.type
_entity.pdbx_description
1 polymer ?
#
loop_
_entity_poly.entity_id
_entity_poly.type
_entity_poly.pdbx_seq_one_letter_code
_entity_poly.pdbx_strand_id
1 'polypeptide(L)' 'MGLKELRTKRGLTQRQLADKSGVHYVEIAQIETRKRNVRTLSLDTALRLCDALRVANPRKLLDSDSETSAD' A
#
# COMPACT_ATOMS: atom_id res chain seq x y z
N MET A 1 0.37 10.31 1.40
CA MET A 1 1.21 9.40 0.58
C MET A 1 0.55 8.05 0.58
N GLY A 2 0.21 7.52 -0.60
CA GLY A 2 -0.40 6.18 -0.71
C GLY A 2 0.61 5.04 -0.71
N LEU A 3 0.12 3.79 -0.69
CA LEU A 3 0.96 2.58 -0.82
C LEU A 3 1.90 2.66 -2.03
N LYS A 4 1.40 3.12 -3.19
CA LYS A 4 2.18 3.29 -4.42
C LYS A 4 3.36 4.23 -4.24
N GLU A 5 3.14 5.39 -3.63
CA GLU A 5 4.17 6.40 -3.40
C GLU A 5 5.23 5.91 -2.41
N LEU A 6 4.82 5.21 -1.35
CA LEU A 6 5.75 4.61 -0.41
C LEU A 6 6.63 3.56 -1.10
N ARG A 7 6.03 2.70 -1.93
CA ARG A 7 6.76 1.68 -2.68
C ARG A 7 7.77 2.29 -3.65
N THR A 8 7.37 3.29 -4.44
CA THR A 8 8.26 3.93 -5.42
C THR A 8 9.39 4.70 -4.76
N LYS A 9 9.14 5.37 -3.61
CA LYS A 9 10.20 6.01 -2.80
C LYS A 9 11.24 5.02 -2.28
N ARG A 10 10.89 3.73 -2.14
CA ARG A 10 11.81 2.66 -1.77
C ARG A 10 12.49 1.99 -2.99
N GLY A 11 12.19 2.44 -4.21
CA GLY A 11 12.75 1.86 -5.44
C GLY A 11 12.26 0.43 -5.72
N LEU A 12 11.12 0.02 -5.14
CA LEU A 12 10.61 -1.34 -5.27
C LEU A 12 9.60 -1.45 -6.41
N THR A 13 9.62 -2.56 -7.14
CA THR A 13 8.48 -2.99 -7.98
C THR A 13 7.37 -3.62 -7.13
N GLN A 14 6.16 -3.80 -7.68
CA GLN A 14 5.08 -4.49 -6.97
C GLN A 14 5.46 -5.93 -6.57
N ARG A 15 6.20 -6.64 -7.44
CA ARG A 15 6.71 -7.99 -7.15
C ARG A 15 7.74 -7.98 -6.02
N GLN A 16 8.68 -7.04 -6.04
CA GLN A 16 9.67 -6.93 -4.96
C GLN A 16 9.03 -6.57 -3.61
N LEU A 17 7.95 -5.76 -3.60
CA LEU A 17 7.18 -5.52 -2.38
C LEU A 17 6.43 -6.78 -1.93
N ALA A 18 5.86 -7.54 -2.87
CA ALA A 18 5.21 -8.82 -2.58
C ALA A 18 6.19 -9.79 -1.91
N ASP A 19 7.37 -9.97 -2.50
CA ASP A 19 8.41 -10.87 -1.99
C ASP A 19 8.87 -10.47 -0.58
N LYS A 20 8.95 -9.16 -0.29
CA LYS A 20 9.38 -8.64 1.03
C LYS A 20 8.30 -8.70 2.11
N SER A 21 7.04 -8.48 1.73
CA SER A 21 5.90 -8.42 2.67
C SER A 21 5.17 -9.76 2.83
N GLY A 22 5.37 -10.69 1.90
CA GLY A 22 4.55 -11.90 1.80
C GLY A 22 3.10 -11.65 1.35
N VAL A 23 2.77 -10.42 0.94
CA VAL A 23 1.45 -10.07 0.39
C VAL A 23 1.45 -10.32 -1.11
N HIS A 24 0.41 -10.95 -1.65
CA HIS A 24 0.37 -11.30 -3.06
C HIS A 24 0.44 -10.05 -3.97
N TYR A 25 1.24 -10.10 -5.04
CA TYR A 25 1.46 -8.93 -5.91
C TYR A 25 0.16 -8.37 -6.53
N VAL A 26 -0.83 -9.22 -6.79
CA VAL A 26 -2.16 -8.80 -7.28
C VAL A 26 -2.89 -7.97 -6.23
N GLU A 27 -2.78 -8.32 -4.95
CA GLU A 27 -3.42 -7.54 -3.88
C GLU A 27 -2.78 -6.16 -3.78
N ILE A 28 -1.44 -6.07 -3.85
CA ILE A 28 -0.72 -4.81 -3.93
C ILE A 28 -1.21 -3.98 -5.13
N ALA A 29 -1.31 -4.58 -6.32
CA ALA A 29 -1.81 -3.90 -7.50
C ALA A 29 -3.26 -3.42 -7.35
N GLN A 30 -4.14 -4.21 -6.74
CA GLN A 30 -5.53 -3.83 -6.46
C GLN A 30 -5.63 -2.66 -5.47
N ILE A 31 -4.76 -2.63 -4.46
CA ILE A 31 -4.68 -1.50 -3.52
C ILE A 31 -4.20 -0.24 -4.26
N GLU A 32 -3.11 -0.35 -5.04
CA GLU A 32 -2.56 0.79 -5.78
C GLU A 32 -3.49 1.34 -6.88
N THR A 33 -4.42 0.53 -7.36
CA THR A 33 -5.43 0.91 -8.37
C THR A 33 -6.81 1.19 -7.77
N ARG A 34 -6.93 1.24 -6.44
CA ARG A 34 -8.17 1.48 -5.68
C ARG A 34 -9.28 0.44 -5.91
N LYS A 35 -8.99 -0.68 -6.57
CA LYS A 35 -9.89 -1.84 -6.66
C LYS A 35 -10.12 -2.49 -5.29
N ARG A 36 -9.17 -2.33 -4.37
CA ARG A 36 -9.27 -2.78 -2.98
C ARG A 36 -8.98 -1.61 -2.06
N ASN A 37 -9.89 -1.38 -1.11
CA ASN A 37 -9.75 -0.29 -0.16
C ASN A 37 -8.67 -0.65 0.89
N VAL A 38 -7.65 0.19 1.02
CA VAL A 38 -6.57 -0.03 2.00
C VAL A 38 -7.10 0.02 3.45
N ARG A 39 -8.22 0.71 3.70
CA ARG A 39 -8.86 0.80 5.04
C ARG A 39 -9.50 -0.51 5.48
N THR A 40 -9.77 -1.44 4.55
CA THR A 40 -10.39 -2.74 4.85
C THR A 40 -9.39 -3.88 4.90
N LEU A 41 -8.08 -3.60 4.82
CA LEU A 41 -7.05 -4.62 5.01
C LEU A 41 -7.08 -5.14 6.45
N SER A 42 -6.73 -6.41 6.62
CA SER A 42 -6.44 -6.92 7.96
C SER A 42 -5.24 -6.15 8.54
N LEU A 43 -5.22 -6.02 9.87
CA LEU A 43 -4.11 -5.36 10.55
C LEU A 43 -2.77 -6.07 10.26
N ASP A 44 -2.76 -7.41 10.20
CA ASP A 44 -1.57 -8.19 9.84
C ASP A 44 -1.03 -7.83 8.45
N THR A 45 -1.88 -7.77 7.42
CA THR A 45 -1.47 -7.37 6.07
C THR A 45 -0.92 -5.94 6.06
N ALA A 46 -1.56 -5.01 6.78
CA ALA A 46 -1.08 -3.64 6.88
C ALA A 46 0.30 -3.54 7.56
N LEU A 47 0.54 -4.32 8.62
CA LEU A 47 1.82 -4.37 9.33
C LEU A 47 2.93 -4.96 8.46
N ARG A 48 2.67 -6.07 7.77
CA ARG A 48 3.64 -6.68 6.83
C ARG A 48 4.07 -5.72 5.72
N LEU A 49 3.13 -4.97 5.15
CA LEU A 49 3.44 -3.93 4.16
C LEU A 49 4.27 -2.81 4.78
N CYS A 50 3.95 -2.39 6.01
CA CYS A 50 4.70 -1.39 6.76
C CYS A 50 6.15 -1.82 7.01
N ASP A 51 6.37 -3.05 7.46
CA ASP A 51 7.70 -3.61 7.71
C ASP A 51 8.54 -3.66 6.43
N ALA A 52 7.96 -4.16 5.34
CA ALA A 52 8.62 -4.21 4.03
C ALA A 52 8.97 -2.81 3.50
N LEU A 53 8.14 -1.80 3.80
CA LEU A 53 8.34 -0.41 3.40
C LEU A 53 9.14 0.40 4.43
N ARG A 54 9.57 -0.20 5.55
CA ARG A 54 10.22 0.46 6.69
C ARG A 54 9.44 1.70 7.16
N VAL A 55 8.13 1.53 7.35
CA VAL A 55 7.19 2.56 7.77
C VAL A 55 6.61 2.17 9.13
N ALA A 56 6.82 2.99 10.16
CA ALA A 56 6.35 2.66 11.50
C ALA A 56 4.83 2.89 11.72
N ASN A 57 4.20 3.74 10.91
CA ASN A 57 2.80 4.14 11.11
C ASN A 57 1.92 3.65 9.94
N PRO A 58 1.03 2.66 10.17
CA PRO A 58 0.11 2.14 9.14
C PRO A 58 -0.82 3.17 8.52
N ARG A 59 -1.09 4.31 9.18
CA ARG A 59 -1.88 5.40 8.59
C ARG A 59 -1.19 6.00 7.36
N LYS A 60 0.13 5.83 7.21
CA LYS A 60 0.84 6.24 5.99
C LYS A 60 0.52 5.37 4.77
N LEU A 61 -0.17 4.24 4.92
CA LEU A 61 -0.67 3.47 3.78
C LEU A 61 -1.91 4.12 3.13
N LEU A 62 -2.58 5.03 3.85
CA LEU A 62 -3.75 5.75 3.37
C LEU A 62 -3.33 6.78 2.32
N ASP A 63 -4.02 6.77 1.17
CA ASP A 63 -3.98 7.89 0.26
C ASP A 63 -4.43 9.15 1.03
N SER A 64 -3.75 10.27 0.80
CA SER A 64 -4.26 11.57 1.24
C SER A 64 -5.49 11.85 0.41
N ASP A 65 -6.65 12.06 1.05
CA ASP A 65 -7.97 12.28 0.44
C ASP A 65 -7.99 13.61 -0.37
N SER A 66 -7.25 13.68 -1.48
CA SER A 66 -7.30 14.78 -2.45
C SER A 66 -7.56 14.18 -3.83
N GLU A 67 -8.81 13.82 -4.08
CA GLU A 67 -9.52 13.90 -5.37
C GLU A 67 -10.95 13.39 -5.09
N THR A 68 -11.71 14.13 -4.28
CA THR A 68 -13.16 14.14 -4.47
C THR A 68 -13.37 14.97 -5.73
N SER A 69 -13.31 14.33 -6.90
CA SER A 69 -13.92 14.89 -8.11
C SER A 69 -15.41 14.89 -7.83
N ALA A 70 -15.91 16.04 -7.37
CA ALA A 70 -17.32 16.35 -7.42
C ALA A 70 -17.67 16.56 -8.89
N ASP A 71 -18.39 15.59 -9.46
CA ASP A 71 -19.24 15.75 -10.64
C ASP A 71 -20.69 15.45 -10.20
#